data_AF-A0A917B937-F1
#
_entry.id   AF-A0A917B937-F1
#
_cell.length_a   1.000
_cell.length_b   1.000
_cell.length_c   1.000
_cell.angle_alpha   90.00
_cell.angle_beta   90.00
_cell.angle_gamma   90.00
#
_symmetry.space_group_name_H-M   'P 1'
#
loop_
_entity.id
_entity.type
_entity.pdbx_description
1 polymer ?
#
loop_
_entity_poly.entity_id
_entity_poly.type
_entity_poly.pdbx_seq_one_letter_code
_entity_poly.pdbx_strand_id
1 'polypeptide(L)'
;MARRRRLLPDLDRSGGFVGMAALACVLFVYLASVEFLRWYAVLALVVVWLVLLAVGARWFTPAPRRVLLLPVAGLLVWAGVVWLAAR
;
A
#
# COMPACT_ATOMS: atom_id res chain seq x y z
N MET A 1 25.42 -1.75 -20.66
CA MET A 1 24.10 -2.10 -20.05
C MET A 1 24.14 -3.19 -18.97
N ALA A 2 25.26 -3.84 -18.66
CA ALA A 2 25.32 -4.92 -17.64
C ALA A 2 25.34 -4.46 -16.16
N ARG A 3 25.66 -3.18 -15.88
CA ARG A 3 25.81 -2.66 -14.51
C ARG A 3 24.48 -2.42 -13.79
N ARG A 4 23.37 -2.21 -14.53
CA ARG A 4 22.05 -1.88 -13.98
C ARG A 4 21.38 -3.05 -13.25
N ARG A 5 21.73 -4.30 -13.60
CA ARG A 5 21.22 -5.51 -12.94
C ARG A 5 21.77 -5.75 -11.52
N ARG A 6 22.91 -5.14 -11.15
CA ARG A 6 23.50 -5.27 -9.81
C ARG A 6 23.01 -4.22 -8.80
N LEU A 7 22.36 -3.15 -9.27
CA LEU A 7 21.86 -2.04 -8.45
C LEU A 7 20.36 -2.14 -8.15
N LEU A 8 19.61 -2.94 -8.92
CA LEU A 8 18.25 -3.27 -8.55
C LEU A 8 18.36 -4.28 -7.39
N PRO A 9 18.01 -3.92 -6.15
CA PRO A 9 17.86 -4.90 -5.07
C PRO A 9 17.05 -6.09 -5.58
N ASP A 10 17.29 -7.28 -5.03
CA ASP A 10 16.63 -8.52 -5.44
C ASP A 10 15.13 -8.49 -5.07
N LEU A 11 14.37 -7.67 -5.81
CA LEU A 11 12.94 -7.40 -5.64
C LEU A 11 12.10 -8.62 -6.04
N ASP A 12 12.71 -9.58 -6.74
CA ASP A 12 12.09 -10.88 -7.00
C ASP A 12 12.02 -11.72 -5.72
N ARG A 13 13.06 -11.67 -4.88
CA ARG A 13 13.10 -12.40 -3.61
C ARG A 13 12.48 -11.63 -2.45
N SER A 14 12.69 -10.32 -2.39
CA SER A 14 12.30 -9.46 -1.24
C SER A 14 11.07 -8.57 -1.48
N GLY A 15 10.62 -8.41 -2.73
CA GLY A 15 9.56 -7.46 -3.08
C GLY A 15 8.22 -7.74 -2.41
N GLY A 16 7.88 -9.01 -2.20
CA GLY A 16 6.67 -9.40 -1.47
C GLY A 16 6.69 -8.94 -0.01
N PHE A 17 7.80 -9.19 0.70
CA PHE A 17 7.96 -8.76 2.10
C PHE A 17 7.97 -7.24 2.24
N VAL A 18 8.74 -6.55 1.41
CA VAL A 18 8.79 -5.07 1.42
C VAL A 18 7.41 -4.48 1.11
N GLY A 19 6.70 -5.04 0.13
CA GLY A 19 5.35 -4.60 -0.23
C GLY A 19 4.34 -4.80 0.91
N MET A 20 4.36 -5.96 1.58
CA MET A 20 3.45 -6.22 2.71
C MET A 20 3.79 -5.38 3.94
N ALA A 21 5.08 -5.18 4.24
CA ALA A 21 5.51 -4.30 5.34
C ALA A 21 5.06 -2.85 5.09
N ALA A 22 5.28 -2.34 3.88
CA ALA A 22 4.80 -1.02 3.49
C ALA A 22 3.27 -0.92 3.53
N LEU A 23 2.55 -1.98 3.14
CA LEU A 23 1.10 -2.01 3.24
C LEU A 23 0.61 -1.97 4.70
N ALA A 24 1.34 -2.59 5.64
CA ALA A 24 1.06 -2.44 7.07
C ALA A 24 1.24 -0.99 7.53
N CYS A 25 2.27 -0.27 7.06
CA CYS A 25 2.43 1.16 7.33
C CYS A 25 1.24 1.99 6.84
N VAL A 26 0.68 1.65 5.67
CA VAL A 26 -0.52 2.33 5.13
C VAL A 26 -1.73 2.19 6.08
N LEU A 27 -1.90 1.05 6.76
CA LEU A 27 -2.97 0.88 7.75
C LEU A 27 -2.86 1.91 8.88
N PHE A 28 -1.65 2.14 9.40
CA PHE A 28 -1.43 3.13 10.45
C PHE A 28 -1.77 4.54 9.98
N VAL A 29 -1.43 4.89 8.73
CA VAL A 29 -1.82 6.18 8.12
C VAL A 29 -3.35 6.32 8.08
N TYR A 30 -4.07 5.25 7.72
CA TYR A 30 -5.53 5.27 7.67
C TYR A 30 -6.15 5.40 9.06
N LEU A 31 -5.64 4.67 10.05
CA LEU A 31 -6.16 4.72 11.42
C LEU A 31 -5.84 6.06 12.10
N ALA A 32 -4.64 6.61 11.91
CA ALA A 32 -4.28 7.94 12.40
C ALA A 32 -5.16 9.04 11.81
N SER A 33 -5.75 8.81 10.64
CA SER A 33 -6.64 9.77 10.00
C SER A 33 -7.93 10.03 10.76
N VAL A 34 -8.32 9.20 11.73
CA VAL A 34 -9.49 9.43 12.59
C VAL A 34 -9.44 10.76 13.35
N GLU A 35 -8.24 11.32 13.55
CA GLU A 35 -8.05 12.60 14.23
C GLU A 35 -8.59 13.80 13.43
N PHE A 36 -8.66 13.71 12.10
CA PHE A 36 -9.04 14.83 11.24
C PHE A 36 -10.06 14.48 10.14
N LEU A 37 -10.28 13.21 9.83
CA LEU A 37 -11.32 12.72 8.91
C LEU A 37 -12.54 12.23 9.68
N ARG A 38 -13.73 12.31 9.05
CA ARG A 38 -14.96 11.72 9.60
C ARG A 38 -14.81 10.19 9.67
N TRP A 39 -15.31 9.58 10.75
CA TRP A 39 -15.10 8.15 11.03
C TRP A 39 -15.52 7.20 9.89
N TYR A 40 -16.57 7.53 9.13
CA TYR A 40 -17.00 6.71 7.99
C TYR A 40 -16.01 6.76 6.82
N ALA A 41 -15.27 7.85 6.64
CA ALA A 41 -14.23 7.96 5.62
C ALA A 41 -13.04 7.06 5.99
N VAL A 42 -12.67 7.04 7.27
CA VAL A 42 -11.66 6.11 7.80
C VAL A 42 -12.11 4.67 7.65
N LEU A 43 -13.38 4.36 7.95
CA LEU A 43 -13.93 3.02 7.76
C LEU A 43 -13.85 2.59 6.28
N ALA A 44 -14.22 3.46 5.35
CA ALA A 44 -14.12 3.19 3.92
C ALA A 44 -12.66 2.94 3.49
N LEU A 45 -11.71 3.74 4.00
CA LEU A 45 -10.28 3.53 3.79
C LEU A 45 -9.83 2.16 4.32
N VAL A 46 -10.23 1.77 5.53
CA VAL A 46 -9.91 0.44 6.10
C VAL A 46 -10.48 -0.70 5.24
N VAL A 47 -11.69 -0.54 4.69
CA VAL A 47 -12.27 -1.52 3.76
C VAL A 47 -11.42 -1.62 2.48
N VAL A 48 -11.00 -0.50 1.90
CA VAL A 48 -10.08 -0.50 0.75
C VAL A 48 -8.76 -1.18 1.11
N TRP A 49 -8.22 -0.93 2.30
CA TRP A 49 -7.00 -1.58 2.78
C TRP A 49 -7.15 -3.11 2.86
N LEU A 50 -8.29 -3.62 3.36
CA LEU A 50 -8.55 -5.07 3.41
C LEU A 50 -8.58 -5.69 2.00
N VAL A 51 -9.13 -4.97 1.01
CA VAL A 51 -9.08 -5.41 -0.39
C VAL A 51 -7.64 -5.46 -0.89
N LEU A 52 -6.85 -4.41 -0.65
CA LEU A 52 -5.43 -4.38 -1.01
C LEU A 52 -4.64 -5.49 -0.31
N LEU A 53 -4.94 -5.78 0.96
CA LEU A 53 -4.32 -6.87 1.72
C LEU A 53 -4.64 -8.23 1.09
N ALA A 54 -5.91 -8.48 0.73
CA ALA A 54 -6.32 -9.72 0.09
C ALA A 54 -5.62 -9.89 -1.28
N VAL A 55 -5.48 -8.80 -2.05
CA VAL A 55 -4.73 -8.79 -3.31
C VAL A 55 -3.24 -9.06 -3.05
N GLY A 56 -2.65 -8.42 -2.03
CA GLY A 56 -1.26 -8.61 -1.63
C GLY A 56 -0.96 -10.04 -1.21
N ALA A 57 -1.82 -10.65 -0.39
CA ALA A 57 -1.72 -12.04 0.02
C ALA A 57 -1.79 -13.00 -1.19
N ARG A 58 -2.66 -12.71 -2.17
CA ARG A 58 -2.76 -13.49 -3.41
C ARG A 58 -1.54 -13.33 -4.32
N TRP A 59 -0.92 -12.15 -4.35
CA TRP A 59 0.24 -11.86 -5.20
C TRP A 59 1.58 -12.15 -4.55
N PHE A 60 1.59 -12.45 -3.25
CA PHE A 60 2.79 -12.62 -2.45
C PHE A 60 3.79 -13.63 -3.06
N THR A 61 3.29 -14.80 -3.48
CA THR A 61 4.11 -15.84 -4.12
C THR A 61 4.17 -15.75 -5.65
N PRO A 62 3.07 -15.52 -6.41
CA PRO A 62 3.14 -15.57 -7.87
C PRO A 62 3.73 -14.29 -8.51
N ALA A 63 3.70 -13.14 -7.83
CA ALA A 63 4.14 -11.88 -8.40
C ALA A 63 4.64 -10.88 -7.34
N PRO A 64 5.75 -11.17 -6.62
CA PRO A 64 6.23 -10.37 -5.49
C PRO A 64 6.52 -8.91 -5.87
N ARG A 65 6.97 -8.66 -7.11
CA ARG A 65 7.16 -7.29 -7.63
C ARG A 65 5.87 -6.47 -7.71
N ARG A 66 4.72 -7.10 -7.98
CA ARG A 66 3.43 -6.41 -8.09
C ARG A 66 2.90 -5.97 -6.72
N VAL A 67 3.28 -6.69 -5.65
CA VAL A 67 2.91 -6.32 -4.27
C VAL A 67 3.42 -4.93 -3.91
N LEU A 68 4.57 -4.50 -4.47
CA LEU A 68 5.13 -3.15 -4.26
C LEU A 68 4.21 -2.02 -4.77
N LEU A 69 3.30 -2.31 -5.69
CA LEU A 69 2.35 -1.31 -6.22
C LEU A 69 1.17 -1.07 -5.27
N LEU A 70 0.85 -2.02 -4.40
CA LEU A 70 -0.29 -1.95 -3.49
C LEU A 70 -0.18 -0.84 -2.43
N PRO A 71 0.94 -0.67 -1.70
CA PRO A 71 1.09 0.44 -0.76
C PRO A 71 1.04 1.80 -1.47
N VAL A 72 1.58 1.89 -2.69
CA VAL A 72 1.49 3.12 -3.50
C VAL A 72 0.03 3.42 -3.85
N ALA A 73 -0.73 2.42 -4.30
CA ALA A 73 -2.16 2.58 -4.56
C ALA A 73 -2.93 3.00 -3.29
N GLY A 74 -2.62 2.42 -2.13
CA GLY A 74 -3.20 2.81 -0.85
C GLY A 74 -2.92 4.27 -0.49
N LEU A 75 -1.67 4.72 -0.59
CA LEU A 75 -1.31 6.11 -0.33
C LEU A 75 -2.02 7.09 -1.29
N LEU A 76 -2.18 6.72 -2.56
CA LEU A 76 -2.92 7.53 -3.55
C LEU A 76 -4.41 7.63 -3.22
N VAL A 77 -5.04 6.52 -2.80
CA VAL A 77 -6.45 6.52 -2.36
C VAL A 77 -6.60 7.43 -1.14
N TRP A 78 -5.73 7.30 -0.15
CA TRP A 78 -5.74 8.16 1.03
C TRP A 78 -5.57 9.64 0.68
N ALA A 79 -4.57 9.97 -0.14
CA ALA A 79 -4.33 11.35 -0.57
C ALA A 79 -5.57 11.91 -1.30
N GLY A 80 -6.23 11.12 -2.13
CA GLY A 80 -7.49 11.50 -2.78
C GLY A 80 -8.61 11.77 -1.79
N VAL A 81 -8.79 10.91 -0.78
CA VAL A 81 -9.81 11.12 0.27
C VAL A 81 -9.51 12.36 1.11
N VAL A 82 -8.27 12.58 1.51
CA VAL A 82 -7.85 13.77 2.27
C VAL A 82 -8.08 15.04 1.46
N TRP A 83 -7.69 15.02 0.18
CA TRP A 83 -7.90 16.16 -0.70
C TRP A 83 -9.39 16.46 -0.94
N LEU A 84 -10.23 15.42 -1.07
CA LEU A 84 -11.68 15.58 -1.16
C LEU A 84 -12.28 16.14 0.13
N ALA A 85 -11.76 15.73 1.29
CA ALA A 85 -12.22 16.23 2.58
C ALA A 85 -11.74 17.64 2.91
N ALA A 86 -10.63 18.08 2.28
CA ALA A 86 -10.08 19.42 2.42
C ALA A 86 -10.75 20.46 1.50
N ARG A 87 -11.67 20.03 0.63
CA ARG A 87 -12.50 20.88 -0.23
C ARG A 87 -13.85 21.13 0.41
#